data_AF-A0A7C2DLM2-F1
#
_entry.id   AF-A0A7C2DLM2-F1
#
_cell.length_a   1.000
_cell.length_b   1.000
_cell.length_c   1.000
_cell.angle_alpha   90.00
_cell.angle_beta   90.00
_cell.angle_gamma   90.00
#
_symmetry.space_group_name_H-M   'P 1'
#
loop_
_entity.id
_entity.type
_entity.pdbx_description
1 polymer ?
#
loop_
_entity_poly.entity_id
_entity_poly.type
_entity_poly.pdbx_seq_one_letter_code
_entity_poly.pdbx_strand_id
1 'polypeptide(L)'
;MPPWGRYLQGMAVVLAEAGVPLGGLALALDGDLPVGAGLSSSAALEIAAGLAFLACAGRALDRRTLARLAQRAEVEHVGVRCGIMDQLAVTLARAGHLLLIDCRSLAVEPVPLPAQAVLVVCDTAVPRRLGESGYNTRREEVEAATRALAAGRPGVRSLRDLGLRDLPLVHALPAPLDRRARHVVTENARVLEAVQALRRGDLAAVGTLLRASHRSLRDDFEVSTPELEAMVAAAQESPGCLGARLVGAGFGGAALALVVRGREGAFVEAAEAGYRRRTGRSGRFLVTGAAAGAEVLTAPPAGTS
;
A
#
# COMPACT_ATOMS: atom_id res chain seq x y z
N MET A 1 9.46 -26.91 -2.00
CA MET A 1 9.03 -25.84 -1.08
C MET A 1 7.79 -25.17 -1.68
N PRO A 2 6.74 -24.87 -0.91
CA PRO A 2 5.55 -24.19 -1.43
C PRO A 2 5.91 -22.80 -1.99
N PRO A 3 5.12 -22.23 -2.93
CA PRO A 3 5.43 -20.95 -3.56
C PRO A 3 5.68 -19.80 -2.57
N TRP A 4 4.94 -19.76 -1.46
CA TRP A 4 5.14 -18.75 -0.41
C TRP A 4 6.48 -18.88 0.34
N GLY A 5 7.10 -20.07 0.33
CA GLY A 5 8.41 -20.28 0.95
C GLY A 5 9.53 -19.48 0.26
N ARG A 6 9.31 -19.00 -0.97
CA ARG A 6 10.25 -18.12 -1.67
C ARG A 6 10.48 -16.79 -0.94
N TYR A 7 9.47 -16.26 -0.25
CA TYR A 7 9.61 -15.05 0.57
C TYR A 7 10.58 -15.29 1.72
N LEU A 8 10.45 -16.42 2.43
CA LEU A 8 11.35 -16.79 3.52
C LEU A 8 12.78 -17.02 3.02
N GLN A 9 12.92 -17.76 1.92
CA GLN A 9 14.23 -18.04 1.32
C GLN A 9 14.91 -16.75 0.87
N GLY A 10 14.18 -15.86 0.19
CA GLY A 10 14.71 -14.57 -0.24
C GLY A 10 15.21 -13.75 0.96
N MET A 11 14.43 -13.70 2.03
CA MET A 11 14.84 -13.04 3.27
C MET A 11 16.10 -13.66 3.89
N ALA A 12 16.20 -14.98 3.93
CA ALA A 12 17.39 -15.65 4.45
C ALA A 12 18.63 -15.33 3.61
N VAL A 13 18.52 -15.33 2.28
CA VAL A 13 19.64 -15.01 1.38
C VAL A 13 20.11 -13.57 1.58
N VAL A 14 19.22 -12.59 1.50
CA VAL A 14 19.63 -11.17 1.62
C VAL A 14 20.18 -10.83 3.00
N LEU A 15 19.73 -11.52 4.06
CA LEU A 15 20.29 -11.36 5.41
C LEU A 15 21.66 -12.02 5.55
N ALA A 16 21.85 -13.22 4.97
CA ALA A 16 23.15 -13.88 4.96
C ALA A 16 24.21 -13.05 4.22
N GLU A 17 23.84 -12.48 3.06
CA GLU A 17 24.70 -11.55 2.32
C GLU A 17 24.99 -10.25 3.08
N ALA A 18 24.07 -9.81 3.94
CA ALA A 18 24.28 -8.69 4.86
C ALA A 18 25.13 -9.07 6.09
N GLY A 19 25.67 -10.29 6.14
CA GLY A 19 26.56 -10.77 7.20
C GLY A 19 25.86 -11.31 8.45
N VAL A 20 24.55 -11.58 8.39
CA VAL A 20 23.82 -12.20 9.50
C VAL A 20 24.12 -13.71 9.52
N PRO A 21 24.68 -14.26 10.62
CA PRO A 21 24.99 -15.69 10.70
C PRO A 21 23.71 -16.49 10.94
N LEU A 22 23.14 -17.04 9.86
CA LEU A 22 21.92 -17.85 9.93
C LEU A 22 22.25 -19.33 10.13
N GLY A 23 21.52 -19.97 11.05
CA GLY A 23 21.50 -21.41 11.24
C GLY A 23 20.20 -22.05 10.75
N GLY A 24 20.07 -23.37 10.91
CA GLY A 24 18.79 -24.05 10.68
C GLY A 24 17.72 -23.55 11.64
N LEU A 25 16.50 -23.34 11.14
CA LEU A 25 15.38 -22.83 11.92
C LEU A 25 14.11 -23.64 11.64
N ALA A 26 13.34 -23.92 12.69
CA ALA A 26 11.98 -24.41 12.58
C ALA A 26 11.03 -23.23 12.81
N LEU A 27 10.15 -22.97 11.84
CA LEU A 27 9.19 -21.86 11.88
C LEU A 27 7.76 -22.40 11.79
N ALA A 28 6.88 -21.87 12.64
CA ALA A 28 5.43 -21.95 12.48
C ALA A 28 4.90 -20.56 12.11
N LEU A 29 4.00 -20.50 11.13
CA LEU A 29 3.43 -19.26 10.62
C LEU A 29 1.91 -19.32 10.77
N ASP A 30 1.35 -18.22 11.28
CA ASP A 30 -0.08 -17.99 11.37
C ASP A 30 -0.36 -16.52 11.01
N GLY A 31 -1.56 -16.23 10.51
CA GLY A 31 -1.93 -14.89 10.08
C GLY A 31 -3.41 -14.75 9.74
N ASP A 32 -3.98 -13.62 10.13
CA ASP A 32 -5.37 -13.24 9.92
C ASP A 32 -5.57 -12.28 8.72
N LEU A 33 -4.46 -11.87 8.09
CA LEU A 33 -4.49 -10.95 6.96
C LEU A 33 -5.01 -11.65 5.69
N PRO A 34 -6.07 -11.13 5.04
CA PRO A 34 -6.62 -11.74 3.83
C PRO A 34 -5.59 -11.82 2.70
N VAL A 35 -5.24 -13.05 2.30
CA VAL A 35 -4.30 -13.30 1.21
C VAL A 35 -4.83 -12.74 -0.10
N GLY A 36 -4.03 -11.91 -0.77
CA GLY A 36 -4.36 -11.37 -2.09
C GLY A 36 -5.24 -10.11 -2.10
N ALA A 37 -5.74 -9.65 -0.95
CA ALA A 37 -6.68 -8.52 -0.87
C ALA A 37 -6.10 -7.12 -1.17
N GLY A 38 -4.78 -7.00 -1.38
CA GLY A 38 -4.13 -5.70 -1.63
C GLY A 38 -3.58 -5.04 -0.36
N LEU A 39 -3.50 -5.80 0.73
CA LEU A 39 -3.05 -5.34 2.06
C LEU A 39 -1.62 -5.77 2.41
N SER A 40 -0.77 -5.98 1.40
CA SER A 40 0.68 -6.21 1.59
C SER A 40 1.05 -7.44 2.42
N SER A 41 0.35 -8.56 2.22
CA SER A 41 0.64 -9.83 2.89
C SER A 41 2.05 -10.39 2.61
N SER A 42 2.65 -10.05 1.46
CA SER A 42 4.04 -10.40 1.16
C SER A 42 5.02 -9.67 2.07
N ALA A 43 4.94 -8.35 2.12
CA ALA A 43 5.78 -7.53 3.00
C ALA A 43 5.61 -7.89 4.48
N ALA A 44 4.38 -8.19 4.93
CA ALA A 44 4.13 -8.66 6.29
C ALA A 44 4.93 -9.94 6.60
N LEU A 45 4.88 -10.93 5.69
CA LEU A 45 5.62 -12.18 5.81
C LEU A 45 7.14 -11.98 5.77
N GLU A 46 7.64 -11.15 4.85
CA GLU A 46 9.08 -10.87 4.72
C GLU A 46 9.65 -10.20 5.97
N ILE A 47 8.95 -9.19 6.50
CA ILE A 47 9.39 -8.49 7.70
C ILE A 47 9.31 -9.40 8.93
N ALA A 48 8.23 -10.18 9.09
CA ALA A 48 8.12 -11.14 10.18
C ALA A 48 9.25 -12.18 10.13
N ALA A 49 9.53 -12.74 8.96
CA ALA A 49 10.62 -13.68 8.76
C ALA A 49 11.98 -13.06 9.07
N GLY A 50 12.23 -11.84 8.59
CA GLY A 50 13.48 -11.14 8.84
C GLY A 50 13.70 -10.85 10.33
N LEU A 51 12.65 -10.45 11.05
CA LEU A 51 12.72 -10.26 12.51
C LEU A 51 12.97 -11.57 13.25
N ALA A 52 12.32 -12.66 12.85
CA ALA A 52 12.55 -13.98 13.43
C ALA A 52 14.01 -14.45 13.21
N PHE A 53 14.54 -14.31 12.00
CA PHE A 53 15.92 -14.66 11.69
C PHE A 53 16.93 -13.83 12.49
N LEU A 54 16.71 -12.53 12.61
CA LEU A 54 17.55 -11.64 13.42
C LEU A 54 17.52 -12.01 14.90
N ALA A 55 16.33 -12.30 15.44
CA ALA A 55 16.16 -12.73 16.83
C ALA A 55 16.91 -14.04 17.10
N CYS A 56 16.77 -15.04 16.23
CA CYS A 56 17.48 -16.32 16.37
C CYS A 56 19.00 -16.19 16.20
N ALA A 57 19.47 -15.25 15.38
CA ALA A 57 20.90 -14.96 15.22
C ALA A 57 21.48 -14.10 16.36
N GLY A 58 20.66 -13.62 17.30
CA GLY A 58 21.10 -12.66 18.32
C GLY A 58 21.65 -11.39 17.69
N ARG A 59 20.99 -10.88 16.64
CA ARG A 59 21.36 -9.67 15.90
C ARG A 59 20.19 -8.71 15.84
N ALA A 60 20.51 -7.44 15.66
CA ALA A 60 19.55 -6.39 15.38
C ALA A 60 20.00 -5.62 14.13
N LEU A 61 19.03 -5.19 13.33
CA LEU A 61 19.26 -4.27 12.23
C LEU A 61 18.39 -3.04 12.42
N ASP A 62 18.86 -1.91 11.89
CA ASP A 62 18.01 -0.75 11.69
C ASP A 62 16.76 -1.14 10.88
N ARG A 63 15.60 -0.62 11.28
CA ARG A 63 14.30 -1.02 10.70
C ARG A 63 14.18 -0.62 9.23
N ARG A 64 14.81 0.49 8.80
CA ARG A 64 14.83 0.88 7.37
C ARG A 64 15.73 -0.02 6.56
N THR A 65 16.86 -0.44 7.14
CA THR A 65 17.72 -1.46 6.52
C THR A 65 16.97 -2.77 6.32
N LEU A 66 16.24 -3.24 7.35
CA LEU A 66 15.40 -4.44 7.23
C LEU A 66 14.33 -4.29 6.13
N ALA A 67 13.64 -3.16 6.06
CA ALA A 67 12.65 -2.89 5.02
C ALA A 67 13.25 -2.94 3.60
N ARG A 68 14.45 -2.40 3.41
CA ARG A 68 15.17 -2.47 2.14
C ARG A 68 15.60 -3.89 1.76
N LEU A 69 16.05 -4.67 2.74
CA LEU A 69 16.40 -6.08 2.51
C LEU A 69 15.15 -6.88 2.12
N ALA A 70 14.01 -6.64 2.76
CA ALA A 70 12.74 -7.25 2.38
C ALA A 70 12.31 -6.90 0.97
N GLN A 71 12.34 -5.61 0.60
CA GLN A 71 12.05 -5.21 -0.78
C GLN A 71 12.99 -5.90 -1.78
N ARG A 72 14.29 -5.99 -1.45
CA ARG A 72 15.29 -6.65 -2.29
C ARG A 72 14.99 -8.15 -2.43
N ALA A 73 14.59 -8.83 -1.35
CA ALA A 73 14.15 -10.22 -1.40
C ALA A 73 12.93 -10.39 -2.33
N GLU A 74 11.93 -9.50 -2.24
CA GLU A 74 10.74 -9.54 -3.10
C GLU A 74 11.11 -9.39 -4.58
N VAL A 75 11.99 -8.43 -4.90
CA VAL A 75 12.40 -8.14 -6.28
C VAL A 75 13.29 -9.25 -6.85
N GLU A 76 14.34 -9.66 -6.13
CA GLU A 76 15.38 -10.56 -6.67
C GLU A 76 14.99 -12.04 -6.58
N HIS A 77 14.24 -12.44 -5.55
CA HIS A 77 13.97 -13.86 -5.28
C HIS A 77 12.53 -14.25 -5.60
N VAL A 78 11.57 -13.36 -5.37
CA VAL A 78 10.17 -13.60 -5.72
C VAL A 78 9.87 -13.16 -7.15
N GLY A 79 10.52 -12.09 -7.62
CA GLY A 79 10.41 -11.58 -8.99
C GLY A 79 9.40 -10.45 -9.16
N VAL A 80 8.87 -9.90 -8.06
CA VAL A 80 7.87 -8.83 -8.09
C VAL A 80 8.55 -7.47 -7.99
N ARG A 81 8.47 -6.65 -9.04
CA ARG A 81 9.11 -5.32 -9.11
C ARG A 81 8.35 -4.23 -8.30
N CYS A 82 8.20 -4.44 -7.00
CA CYS A 82 7.49 -3.57 -6.09
C CYS A 82 8.26 -2.27 -5.73
N GLY A 83 7.55 -1.32 -5.10
CA GLY A 83 8.14 -0.17 -4.42
C GLY A 83 8.54 -0.51 -2.97
N ILE A 84 8.93 0.49 -2.18
CA ILE A 84 9.42 0.32 -0.80
C ILE A 84 8.34 0.59 0.28
N MET A 85 7.16 1.03 -0.17
CA MET A 85 6.09 1.52 0.70
C MET A 85 5.61 0.46 1.70
N ASP A 86 5.33 -0.73 1.21
CA ASP A 86 4.73 -1.83 1.98
C ASP A 86 5.67 -2.27 3.10
N GLN A 87 6.94 -2.51 2.76
CA GLN A 87 7.97 -2.91 3.73
C GLN A 87 8.21 -1.82 4.79
N LEU A 88 8.26 -0.55 4.39
CA LEU A 88 8.41 0.57 5.35
C LEU A 88 7.18 0.71 6.24
N ALA A 89 5.97 0.58 5.70
CA ALA A 89 4.75 0.66 6.48
C ALA A 89 4.69 -0.44 7.54
N VAL A 90 4.94 -1.69 7.14
CA VAL A 90 4.96 -2.84 8.06
C VAL A 90 6.03 -2.67 9.15
N THR A 91 7.20 -2.11 8.83
CA THR A 91 8.29 -1.96 9.82
C THR A 91 8.18 -0.75 10.74
N LEU A 92 7.68 0.38 10.24
CA LEU A 92 7.80 1.69 10.90
C LEU A 92 6.45 2.29 11.34
N ALA A 93 5.34 1.57 11.12
CA ALA A 93 4.04 2.02 11.58
C ALA A 93 4.01 2.28 13.09
N ARG A 94 3.20 3.26 13.48
CA ARG A 94 2.99 3.66 14.87
C ARG A 94 1.49 3.67 15.12
N ALA A 95 1.08 3.07 16.24
CA ALA A 95 -0.32 3.08 16.65
C ALA A 95 -0.91 4.50 16.64
N GLY A 96 -2.10 4.64 16.05
CA GLY A 96 -2.81 5.92 15.88
C GLY A 96 -2.26 6.85 14.79
N HIS A 97 -1.23 6.45 14.02
CA HIS A 97 -0.63 7.29 12.98
C HIS A 97 -0.61 6.60 11.61
N LEU A 98 -0.99 7.36 10.57
CA LEU A 98 -0.61 7.06 9.19
C LEU A 98 0.86 7.46 8.97
N LEU A 99 1.44 7.05 7.85
CA LEU A 99 2.83 7.40 7.50
C LEU A 99 2.87 8.19 6.20
N LEU A 100 3.47 9.38 6.24
CA LEU A 100 3.96 10.04 5.03
C LEU A 100 5.34 9.46 4.72
N ILE A 101 5.45 8.76 3.60
CA ILE A 101 6.69 8.12 3.16
C ILE A 101 7.24 8.88 1.94
N ASP A 102 8.44 9.41 2.09
CA ASP A 102 9.25 9.88 0.98
C ASP A 102 9.99 8.68 0.37
N CYS A 103 9.50 8.15 -0.74
CA CYS A 103 10.11 6.96 -1.38
C CYS A 103 11.49 7.21 -2.02
N ARG A 104 12.00 8.45 -2.07
CA ARG A 104 13.34 8.76 -2.61
C ARG A 104 14.38 8.82 -1.50
N SER A 105 14.09 9.56 -0.43
CA SER A 105 14.98 9.71 0.73
C SER A 105 14.75 8.64 1.79
N LEU A 106 13.65 7.88 1.66
CA LEU A 106 13.15 6.92 2.65
C LEU A 106 12.77 7.56 3.98
N ALA A 107 12.62 8.89 4.03
CA ALA A 107 12.11 9.58 5.21
C ALA A 107 10.66 9.16 5.48
N VAL A 108 10.37 8.89 6.74
CA VAL A 108 9.04 8.50 7.22
C VAL A 108 8.63 9.49 8.29
N GLU A 109 7.46 10.08 8.10
CA GLU A 109 6.86 11.01 9.04
C GLU A 109 5.51 10.46 9.52
N PRO A 110 5.33 10.22 10.83
CA PRO A 110 4.03 9.85 11.38
C PRO A 110 3.03 11.02 11.28
N VAL A 111 1.85 10.74 10.74
CA VAL A 111 0.72 11.68 10.62
C VAL A 111 -0.44 11.14 11.45
N PRO A 112 -0.88 11.85 12.51
CA PRO A 112 -1.96 11.37 13.37
C PRO A 112 -3.23 11.09 12.56
N LEU A 113 -3.86 9.94 12.80
CA LEU A 113 -5.22 9.66 12.32
C LEU A 113 -6.20 10.29 13.31
N PRO A 114 -7.05 11.25 12.90
CA PRO A 114 -8.00 11.87 13.81
C PRO A 114 -8.92 10.84 14.47
N ALA A 115 -9.20 11.01 15.76
CA ALA A 115 -10.00 10.04 16.53
C ALA A 115 -11.42 9.87 15.97
N GLN A 116 -11.94 10.84 15.22
CA GLN A 116 -13.26 10.77 14.58
C GLN A 116 -13.25 9.93 13.31
N ALA A 117 -12.08 9.51 12.82
CA ALA A 117 -11.93 8.68 11.65
C ALA A 117 -11.81 7.19 11.99
N VAL A 118 -12.42 6.38 11.14
CA VAL A 118 -12.18 4.93 11.03
C VAL A 118 -11.95 4.58 9.58
N LEU A 119 -11.06 3.62 9.34
CA LEU A 119 -10.77 3.10 8.02
C LEU A 119 -11.50 1.77 7.85
N VAL A 120 -12.14 1.59 6.70
CA VAL A 120 -12.76 0.30 6.36
C VAL A 120 -12.18 -0.18 5.05
N VAL A 121 -11.55 -1.35 5.08
CA VAL A 121 -11.13 -2.04 3.85
C VAL A 121 -12.34 -2.82 3.34
N CYS A 122 -12.69 -2.59 2.08
CA CYS A 122 -13.79 -3.23 1.39
C CYS A 122 -13.22 -4.11 0.26
N ASP A 123 -12.95 -5.38 0.56
CA ASP A 123 -12.43 -6.35 -0.39
C ASP A 123 -13.56 -6.84 -1.30
N THR A 124 -13.33 -6.76 -2.61
CA THR A 124 -14.30 -7.23 -3.63
C THR A 124 -14.46 -8.75 -3.63
N ALA A 125 -13.61 -9.49 -2.92
CA ALA A 125 -13.48 -10.95 -2.98
C ALA A 125 -13.19 -11.47 -4.40
N VAL A 126 -12.82 -10.58 -5.32
CA VAL A 126 -12.28 -10.93 -6.62
C VAL A 126 -10.77 -10.93 -6.47
N PRO A 127 -10.11 -12.10 -6.58
CA PRO A 127 -8.67 -12.15 -6.50
C PRO A 127 -8.11 -11.23 -7.59
N ARG A 128 -7.05 -10.51 -7.25
CA ARG A 128 -6.30 -9.78 -8.25
C ARG A 128 -5.96 -10.77 -9.37
N ARG A 129 -6.42 -10.47 -10.58
CA ARG A 129 -5.77 -11.03 -11.75
C ARG A 129 -4.44 -10.30 -11.78
N LEU A 130 -3.46 -10.81 -11.03
CA LEU A 130 -2.04 -10.50 -11.25
C LEU A 130 -1.72 -11.04 -12.64
N GLY A 131 -2.24 -10.37 -13.67
CA GLY A 131 -1.41 -10.11 -14.82
C GLY A 131 -0.30 -9.26 -14.24
N GLU A 132 0.80 -9.89 -13.84
CA GLU A 132 2.09 -9.23 -13.60
C GLU A 132 2.39 -8.24 -14.76
N SER A 133 1.83 -8.51 -15.95
CA SER A 133 1.71 -7.60 -17.08
C SER A 133 1.14 -6.22 -16.72
N GLY A 134 -0.03 -6.09 -16.08
CA GLY A 134 -0.70 -4.79 -15.88
C GLY A 134 0.12 -3.83 -15.01
N TYR A 135 0.62 -4.30 -13.86
CA TYR A 135 1.46 -3.49 -12.98
C TYR A 135 2.81 -3.14 -13.65
N ASN A 136 3.48 -4.11 -14.27
CA ASN A 136 4.76 -3.87 -14.93
C ASN A 136 4.61 -2.93 -16.13
N THR A 137 3.53 -3.04 -16.91
CA THR A 137 3.22 -2.09 -18.00
C THR A 137 3.06 -0.67 -17.46
N ARG A 138 2.35 -0.46 -16.34
CA ARG A 138 2.25 0.89 -15.74
C ARG A 138 3.61 1.45 -15.33
N ARG A 139 4.47 0.59 -14.78
CA ARG A 139 5.83 0.96 -14.43
C ARG A 139 6.63 1.37 -15.67
N GLU A 140 6.58 0.58 -16.73
CA GLU A 140 7.24 0.86 -18.00
C GLU A 140 6.74 2.17 -18.65
N GLU A 141 5.43 2.41 -18.63
CA GLU A 141 4.83 3.65 -19.12
C GLU A 141 5.32 4.88 -18.31
N VAL A 142 5.36 4.78 -16.98
CA VAL A 142 5.86 5.87 -16.11
C VAL A 142 7.36 6.13 -16.35
N GLU A 143 8.15 5.08 -16.53
CA GLU A 143 9.58 5.20 -16.85
C GLU A 143 9.79 5.81 -18.25
N ALA A 144 8.96 5.45 -19.24
CA ALA A 144 8.99 6.04 -20.57
C ALA A 144 8.60 7.53 -20.54
N ALA A 145 7.55 7.88 -19.81
CA ALA A 145 7.15 9.27 -19.61
C ALA A 145 8.26 10.09 -18.95
N THR A 146 8.92 9.51 -17.94
CA THR A 146 10.07 10.14 -17.27
C THR A 146 11.20 10.41 -18.27
N ARG A 147 11.60 9.41 -19.07
CA ARG A 147 12.66 9.57 -20.08
C ARG A 147 12.32 10.65 -21.11
N ALA A 148 11.08 10.70 -21.57
CA ALA A 148 10.63 11.70 -22.53
C ALA A 148 10.68 13.13 -21.95
N LEU A 149 10.29 13.31 -20.68
CA LEU A 149 10.33 14.63 -20.03
C LEU A 149 11.74 15.06 -19.63
N ALA A 150 12.61 14.11 -19.31
CA ALA A 150 14.02 14.34 -19.00
C ALA A 150 14.84 14.80 -20.21
N ALA A 151 14.42 14.46 -21.44
CA ALA A 151 15.06 14.93 -22.65
C ALA A 151 15.01 16.47 -22.72
N GLY A 152 16.18 17.10 -22.65
CA GLY A 152 16.32 18.56 -22.61
C GLY A 152 16.10 19.21 -21.24
N ARG A 153 15.92 18.42 -20.16
CA ARG A 153 15.70 18.90 -18.79
C ARG A 153 16.55 18.13 -17.77
N PRO A 154 17.82 18.51 -17.57
CA PRO A 154 18.75 17.78 -16.69
C PRO A 154 18.27 17.61 -15.23
N GLY A 155 17.35 18.47 -14.76
CA GLY A 155 16.80 18.40 -13.40
C GLY A 155 15.74 17.31 -13.19
N VAL A 156 15.21 16.70 -14.25
CA VAL A 156 14.11 15.70 -14.15
C VAL A 156 14.70 14.30 -14.18
N ARG A 157 14.73 13.64 -13.02
CA ARG A 157 15.19 12.25 -12.85
C ARG A 157 14.05 11.29 -12.58
N SER A 158 12.97 11.79 -11.99
CA SER A 158 11.70 11.08 -11.89
C SER A 158 10.53 12.05 -11.98
N LEU A 159 9.32 11.54 -12.24
CA LEU A 159 8.11 12.37 -12.27
C LEU A 159 7.84 13.13 -10.97
N ARG A 160 8.48 12.74 -9.87
CA ARG A 160 8.44 13.48 -8.61
C ARG A 160 9.12 14.85 -8.67
N ASP A 161 10.06 15.04 -9.60
CA ASP A 161 10.72 16.34 -9.78
C ASP A 161 9.76 17.38 -10.42
N LEU A 162 8.56 16.97 -10.81
CA LEU A 162 7.53 17.79 -11.43
C LEU A 162 6.40 18.09 -10.44
N GLY A 163 5.85 19.31 -10.52
CA GLY A 163 4.69 19.75 -9.76
C GLY A 163 3.52 20.13 -10.67
N LEU A 164 2.44 20.66 -10.07
CA LEU A 164 1.23 21.06 -10.79
C LEU A 164 1.49 22.11 -11.89
N ARG A 165 2.49 22.98 -11.69
CA ARG A 165 2.92 23.99 -12.68
C ARG A 165 3.48 23.37 -13.97
N ASP A 166 3.94 22.13 -13.92
CA ASP A 166 4.59 21.43 -15.02
C ASP A 166 3.57 20.59 -15.83
N LEU A 167 2.28 20.61 -15.48
CA LEU A 167 1.23 19.89 -16.20
C LEU A 167 1.15 20.18 -17.70
N PRO A 168 1.39 21.42 -18.20
CA PRO A 168 1.45 21.66 -19.64
C PRO A 168 2.49 20.79 -20.36
N LEU A 169 3.64 20.50 -19.71
CA LEU A 169 4.67 19.61 -20.26
C LEU A 169 4.20 18.16 -20.26
N VAL A 170 3.53 17.75 -19.19
CA VAL A 170 2.97 16.39 -19.05
C VAL A 170 1.91 16.14 -20.12
N HIS A 171 1.02 17.10 -20.38
CA HIS A 171 -0.02 17.00 -21.39
C HIS A 171 0.52 16.96 -22.84
N ALA A 172 1.76 17.40 -23.07
CA ALA A 172 2.39 17.34 -24.38
C ALA A 172 2.98 15.95 -24.72
N LEU A 173 3.00 15.02 -23.77
CA LEU A 173 3.43 13.64 -24.03
C LEU A 173 2.42 12.90 -24.92
N PRO A 174 2.87 11.89 -25.69
CA PRO A 174 1.95 11.03 -26.43
C PRO A 174 1.15 10.14 -25.47
N ALA A 175 -0.09 9.80 -25.85
CA ALA A 175 -0.88 8.81 -25.13
C ALA A 175 -0.24 7.41 -25.19
N PRO A 176 -0.29 6.61 -24.11
CA PRO A 176 -0.94 6.90 -22.82
C PRO A 176 -0.03 7.61 -21.79
N LEU A 177 1.18 8.02 -22.15
CA LEU A 177 2.21 8.51 -21.23
C LEU A 177 1.79 9.82 -20.55
N ASP A 178 1.07 10.68 -21.26
CA ASP A 178 0.47 11.91 -20.73
C ASP A 178 -0.41 11.62 -19.50
N ARG A 179 -1.30 10.63 -19.61
CA ARG A 179 -2.22 10.26 -18.54
C ARG A 179 -1.49 9.61 -17.38
N ARG A 180 -0.54 8.71 -17.64
CA ARG A 180 0.25 8.09 -16.56
C ARG A 180 1.05 9.13 -15.79
N ALA A 181 1.68 10.07 -16.49
CA ALA A 181 2.43 11.12 -15.84
C ALA A 181 1.53 12.12 -15.11
N ARG A 182 0.36 12.47 -15.68
CA ARG A 182 -0.65 13.32 -15.02
C ARG A 182 -1.10 12.69 -13.71
N HIS A 183 -1.39 11.40 -13.70
CA HIS A 183 -1.72 10.68 -12.47
C HIS A 183 -0.63 10.86 -11.42
N VAL A 184 0.62 10.52 -11.75
CA VAL A 184 1.72 10.54 -10.78
C VAL A 184 1.98 11.95 -10.23
N VAL A 185 2.00 12.98 -11.09
CA VAL A 185 2.24 14.37 -10.66
C VAL A 185 1.10 14.88 -9.78
N THR A 186 -0.16 14.64 -10.17
CA THR A 186 -1.30 15.10 -9.38
C THR A 186 -1.51 14.29 -8.11
N GLU A 187 -1.16 13.00 -8.11
CA GLU A 187 -1.26 12.14 -6.93
C GLU A 187 -0.22 12.52 -5.87
N ASN A 188 1.02 12.83 -6.28
CA ASN A 188 2.04 13.36 -5.36
C ASN A 188 1.55 14.65 -4.68
N ALA A 189 0.92 15.57 -5.43
CA ALA A 189 0.34 16.78 -4.86
C ALA A 189 -0.83 16.46 -3.90
N ARG A 190 -1.73 15.56 -4.28
CA ARG A 190 -2.86 15.12 -3.44
C ARG A 190 -2.41 14.49 -2.14
N VAL A 191 -1.31 13.73 -2.12
CA VAL A 191 -0.75 13.16 -0.89
C VAL A 191 -0.36 14.25 0.09
N LEU A 192 0.37 15.27 -0.38
CA LEU A 192 0.78 16.40 0.47
C LEU A 192 -0.44 17.18 0.99
N GLU A 193 -1.43 17.40 0.14
CA GLU A 193 -2.69 18.05 0.53
C GLU A 193 -3.46 17.24 1.57
N ALA A 194 -3.54 15.91 1.40
CA ALA A 194 -4.21 15.01 2.34
C ALA A 194 -3.51 15.01 3.71
N VAL A 195 -2.18 15.05 3.75
CA VAL A 195 -1.42 15.19 4.99
C VAL A 195 -1.77 16.49 5.70
N GLN A 196 -1.85 17.61 4.98
CA GLN A 196 -2.25 18.88 5.58
C GLN A 196 -3.70 18.86 6.09
N ALA A 197 -4.62 18.24 5.35
CA ALA A 197 -6.01 18.07 5.79
C ALA A 197 -6.11 17.20 7.07
N LEU A 198 -5.37 16.08 7.12
CA LEU A 198 -5.29 15.22 8.30
C LEU A 198 -4.77 15.97 9.53
N ARG A 199 -3.70 16.75 9.38
CA ARG A 199 -3.13 17.57 10.47
C ARG A 199 -4.11 18.61 11.00
N ARG A 200 -5.01 19.12 10.15
CA ARG A 200 -6.08 20.05 10.55
C ARG A 200 -7.34 19.35 11.07
N GLY A 201 -7.39 18.02 11.03
CA GLY A 201 -8.61 17.26 11.36
C GLY A 201 -9.74 17.39 10.34
N ASP A 202 -9.45 17.89 9.13
CA ASP A 202 -10.44 18.14 8.09
C ASP A 202 -10.73 16.86 7.30
N LEU A 203 -11.52 15.98 7.90
CA LEU A 203 -11.86 14.68 7.32
C LEU A 203 -12.71 14.79 6.05
N ALA A 204 -13.46 15.88 5.87
CA ALA A 204 -14.23 16.13 4.65
C ALA A 204 -13.32 16.43 3.46
N ALA A 205 -12.26 17.23 3.67
CA ALA A 205 -11.24 17.45 2.65
C ALA A 205 -10.48 16.14 2.33
N VAL A 206 -10.11 15.33 3.34
CA VAL A 206 -9.50 14.01 3.10
C VAL A 206 -10.43 13.13 2.25
N GLY A 207 -11.72 13.07 2.59
CA GLY A 207 -12.71 12.32 1.80
C GLY A 207 -12.80 12.78 0.34
N THR A 208 -12.77 14.10 0.10
CA THR A 208 -12.75 14.68 -1.26
C THR A 208 -11.50 14.27 -2.04
N LEU A 209 -10.34 14.29 -1.38
CA LEU A 209 -9.06 13.89 -1.96
C LEU A 209 -9.01 12.41 -2.29
N LEU A 210 -9.56 11.54 -1.43
CA LEU A 210 -9.69 10.10 -1.72
C LEU A 210 -10.53 9.87 -2.98
N ARG A 211 -11.67 10.57 -3.12
CA ARG A 211 -12.53 10.48 -4.32
C ARG A 211 -11.80 10.97 -5.58
N ALA A 212 -11.03 12.06 -5.47
CA ALA A 212 -10.23 12.58 -6.58
C ALA A 212 -9.11 11.62 -6.99
N SER A 213 -8.42 11.04 -6.01
CA SER A 213 -7.39 10.02 -6.21
C SER A 213 -7.96 8.76 -6.88
N HIS A 214 -9.16 8.30 -6.48
CA HIS A 214 -9.83 7.19 -7.15
C HIS A 214 -10.13 7.48 -8.63
N ARG A 215 -10.70 8.66 -8.94
CA ARG A 215 -10.97 9.07 -10.33
C ARG A 215 -9.69 9.09 -11.15
N SER A 216 -8.60 9.64 -10.61
CA SER A 216 -7.31 9.65 -11.32
C SER A 216 -6.77 8.23 -11.54
N LEU A 217 -6.90 7.32 -10.57
CA LEU A 217 -6.51 5.92 -10.79
C LEU A 217 -7.35 5.20 -11.85
N ARG A 218 -8.63 5.53 -11.95
CA ARG A 218 -9.52 4.93 -12.95
C ARG A 218 -9.28 5.52 -14.33
N ASP A 219 -9.24 6.83 -14.44
CA ASP A 219 -9.28 7.55 -15.72
C ASP A 219 -7.87 7.84 -16.27
N ASP A 220 -6.93 8.23 -15.40
CA ASP A 220 -5.57 8.59 -15.79
C ASP A 220 -4.61 7.40 -15.70
N PHE A 221 -4.72 6.62 -14.64
CA PHE A 221 -3.85 5.46 -14.42
C PHE A 221 -4.46 4.17 -14.93
N GLU A 222 -5.77 4.10 -15.21
CA GLU A 222 -6.44 2.92 -15.80
C GLU A 222 -6.09 1.61 -15.07
N VAL A 223 -6.20 1.60 -13.73
CA VAL A 223 -5.95 0.41 -12.88
C VAL A 223 -7.16 -0.07 -12.10
N SER A 224 -8.34 0.51 -12.33
CA SER A 224 -9.59 0.03 -11.71
C SER A 224 -10.21 -1.14 -12.48
N THR A 225 -11.22 -1.78 -11.90
CA THR A 225 -12.01 -2.84 -12.53
C THR A 225 -13.50 -2.61 -12.27
N PRO A 226 -14.42 -3.22 -13.02
CA PRO A 226 -15.85 -3.10 -12.76
C PRO A 226 -16.24 -3.44 -11.31
N GLU A 227 -15.58 -4.41 -10.69
CA GLU A 227 -15.84 -4.80 -9.31
C GLU A 227 -15.30 -3.78 -8.31
N LEU A 228 -14.14 -3.19 -8.55
CA LEU A 228 -13.62 -2.09 -7.74
C LEU A 228 -14.52 -0.85 -7.85
N GLU A 229 -14.96 -0.50 -9.06
CA GLU A 229 -15.90 0.62 -9.28
C GLU A 229 -17.22 0.38 -8.56
N ALA A 230 -17.78 -0.84 -8.64
CA ALA A 230 -19.01 -1.19 -7.94
C ALA A 230 -18.84 -1.12 -6.42
N MET A 231 -17.70 -1.57 -5.88
CA MET A 231 -17.41 -1.51 -4.45
C MET A 231 -17.21 -0.06 -3.98
N VAL A 232 -16.44 0.75 -4.72
CA VAL A 232 -16.23 2.15 -4.37
C VAL A 232 -17.55 2.93 -4.46
N ALA A 233 -18.38 2.71 -5.47
CA ALA A 233 -19.70 3.33 -5.55
C ALA A 233 -20.58 2.94 -4.35
N ALA A 234 -20.66 1.64 -4.02
CA ALA A 234 -21.43 1.17 -2.87
C ALA A 234 -20.93 1.78 -1.55
N ALA A 235 -19.61 1.82 -1.33
CA ALA A 235 -19.01 2.46 -0.17
C ALA A 235 -19.30 3.97 -0.12
N GLN A 236 -19.15 4.68 -1.24
CA GLN A 236 -19.34 6.13 -1.32
C GLN A 236 -20.78 6.59 -1.07
N GLU A 237 -21.76 5.75 -1.39
CA GLU A 237 -23.18 5.98 -1.14
C GLU A 237 -23.62 5.55 0.28
N SER A 238 -22.74 4.87 1.02
CA SER A 238 -23.08 4.31 2.33
C SER A 238 -23.03 5.36 3.45
N PRO A 239 -23.88 5.24 4.49
CA PRO A 239 -23.93 6.21 5.59
C PRO A 239 -22.57 6.37 6.27
N GLY A 240 -22.21 7.62 6.59
CA GLY A 240 -20.96 7.93 7.30
C GLY A 240 -19.69 7.86 6.45
N CYS A 241 -19.76 7.51 5.16
CA CYS A 241 -18.62 7.52 4.26
C CYS A 241 -18.24 8.94 3.83
N LEU A 242 -17.02 9.36 4.15
CA LEU A 242 -16.48 10.66 3.72
C LEU A 242 -15.85 10.56 2.33
N GLY A 243 -15.17 9.46 2.05
CA GLY A 243 -14.63 9.15 0.73
C GLY A 243 -14.08 7.74 0.67
N ALA A 244 -14.09 7.16 -0.52
CA ALA A 244 -13.51 5.84 -0.76
C ALA A 244 -12.76 5.81 -2.09
N ARG A 245 -11.73 4.97 -2.15
CA ARG A 245 -10.88 4.74 -3.32
C ARG A 245 -10.42 3.29 -3.35
N LEU A 246 -10.04 2.80 -4.52
CA LEU A 246 -9.26 1.56 -4.60
C LEU A 246 -7.93 1.70 -3.83
N VAL A 247 -7.41 0.61 -3.26
CA VAL A 247 -6.14 0.59 -2.53
C VAL A 247 -5.22 -0.52 -3.07
N GLY A 248 -3.91 -0.33 -2.94
CA GLY A 248 -2.91 -1.21 -3.52
C GLY A 248 -2.74 -1.00 -5.03
N ALA A 249 -2.33 -2.05 -5.74
CA ALA A 249 -1.95 -2.00 -7.16
C ALA A 249 -3.13 -1.81 -8.14
N GLY A 250 -4.37 -2.00 -7.70
CA GLY A 250 -5.54 -2.12 -8.59
C GLY A 250 -5.64 -3.48 -9.27
N PHE A 251 -6.39 -3.54 -10.38
CA PHE A 251 -6.70 -4.75 -11.14
C PHE A 251 -7.43 -5.84 -10.31
N GLY A 252 -8.27 -5.39 -9.38
CA GLY A 252 -8.99 -6.21 -8.39
C GLY A 252 -8.57 -5.89 -6.96
N GLY A 253 -8.89 -6.77 -6.01
CA GLY A 253 -8.57 -6.57 -4.60
C GLY A 253 -9.59 -5.68 -3.88
N ALA A 254 -9.12 -4.68 -3.15
CA ALA A 254 -9.95 -3.92 -2.21
C ALA A 254 -10.03 -2.41 -2.50
N ALA A 255 -11.06 -1.81 -1.93
CA ALA A 255 -11.15 -0.38 -1.69
C ALA A 255 -10.86 -0.04 -0.23
N LEU A 256 -10.45 1.20 0.02
CA LEU A 256 -10.34 1.81 1.34
C LEU A 256 -11.39 2.93 1.44
N ALA A 257 -12.22 2.89 2.48
CA ALA A 257 -13.16 3.94 2.82
C ALA A 257 -12.75 4.64 4.11
N LEU A 258 -12.86 5.97 4.10
CA LEU A 258 -12.79 6.80 5.30
C LEU A 258 -14.22 7.00 5.82
N VAL A 259 -14.46 6.53 7.04
CA VAL A 259 -15.78 6.49 7.66
C VAL A 259 -15.74 7.27 8.98
N VAL A 260 -16.84 7.97 9.29
CA VAL A 260 -17.02 8.64 10.57
C VAL A 260 -17.15 7.59 11.68
N ARG A 261 -16.40 7.76 12.77
CA ARG A 261 -16.45 6.87 13.94
C ARG A 261 -17.88 6.74 14.48
N GLY A 262 -18.28 5.52 14.83
CA GLY A 262 -19.63 5.17 15.28
C GLY A 262 -20.64 4.93 14.15
N ARG A 263 -20.23 5.02 12.88
CA ARG A 263 -21.07 4.71 11.71
C ARG A 263 -20.64 3.44 10.97
N GLU A 264 -19.65 2.72 11.48
CA GLU A 264 -19.00 1.58 10.83
C GLU A 264 -19.99 0.44 10.55
N GLY A 265 -20.85 0.11 11.51
CA GLY A 265 -21.86 -0.96 11.34
C GLY A 265 -22.84 -0.65 10.22
N ALA A 266 -23.49 0.53 10.28
CA ALA A 266 -24.41 0.99 9.24
C ALA A 266 -23.73 1.16 7.88
N PHE A 267 -22.47 1.58 7.87
CA PHE A 267 -21.66 1.65 6.66
C PHE A 267 -21.46 0.26 6.03
N VAL A 268 -21.00 -0.73 6.82
CA VAL A 268 -20.70 -2.08 6.31
C VAL A 268 -21.95 -2.74 5.75
N GLU A 269 -23.07 -2.68 6.47
CA GLU A 269 -24.35 -3.25 6.02
C GLU A 269 -24.80 -2.64 4.69
N ALA A 270 -24.77 -1.31 4.58
CA ALA A 270 -25.19 -0.61 3.37
C ALA A 270 -24.22 -0.85 2.19
N ALA A 271 -22.91 -0.88 2.46
CA ALA A 271 -21.89 -1.09 1.44
C ALA A 271 -21.96 -2.52 0.89
N GLU A 272 -22.14 -3.52 1.75
CA GLU A 272 -22.31 -4.92 1.35
C GLU A 272 -23.58 -5.11 0.51
N ALA A 273 -24.73 -4.60 0.98
CA ALA A 273 -25.99 -4.66 0.23
C ALA A 273 -25.88 -3.91 -1.12
N GLY A 274 -25.23 -2.75 -1.13
CA GLY A 274 -24.96 -1.96 -2.32
C GLY A 274 -24.07 -2.68 -3.32
N TYR A 275 -23.02 -3.34 -2.85
CA TYR A 275 -22.10 -4.10 -3.70
C TYR A 275 -22.78 -5.35 -4.29
N ARG A 276 -23.52 -6.10 -3.45
CA ARG A 276 -24.29 -7.27 -3.86
C ARG A 276 -25.33 -6.93 -4.92
N ARG A 277 -26.06 -5.83 -4.76
CA ARG A 277 -27.05 -5.37 -5.75
C ARG A 277 -26.41 -5.08 -7.11
N ARG A 278 -25.18 -4.53 -7.13
CA ARG A 278 -24.47 -4.15 -8.36
C ARG A 278 -23.82 -5.32 -9.08
N THR A 279 -23.39 -6.33 -8.35
CA THR A 279 -22.47 -7.36 -8.87
C THR A 279 -22.97 -8.80 -8.71
N GLY A 280 -23.98 -9.03 -7.86
CA GLY A 280 -24.38 -10.36 -7.41
C GLY A 280 -23.38 -11.04 -6.47
N ARG A 281 -22.30 -10.36 -6.05
CA ARG A 281 -21.23 -10.90 -5.21
C ARG A 281 -21.31 -10.39 -3.78
N SER A 282 -20.73 -11.15 -2.84
CA SER A 282 -20.49 -10.67 -1.47
C SER A 282 -19.04 -10.20 -1.36
N GLY A 283 -18.83 -9.02 -0.78
CA GLY A 283 -17.51 -8.52 -0.41
C GLY A 283 -17.11 -8.93 1.00
N ARG A 284 -15.88 -8.61 1.41
CA ARG A 284 -15.42 -8.74 2.79
C ARG A 284 -15.03 -7.36 3.32
N PHE A 285 -15.39 -7.09 4.57
CA PHE A 285 -15.19 -5.78 5.18
C PHE A 285 -14.35 -5.91 6.44
N LEU A 286 -13.26 -5.16 6.50
CA LEU A 286 -12.37 -5.10 7.66
C LEU A 286 -12.38 -3.68 8.20
N VAL A 287 -13.01 -3.49 9.36
CA VAL A 287 -12.97 -2.25 10.12
C VAL A 287 -11.63 -2.18 10.84
N THR A 288 -10.84 -1.14 10.55
CA THR A 288 -9.46 -1.03 11.03
C THR A 288 -9.06 0.41 11.34
N GLY A 289 -7.88 0.55 11.95
CA GLY A 289 -7.26 1.82 12.28
C GLY A 289 -5.74 1.75 12.07
N ALA A 290 -5.06 2.83 12.43
CA ALA A 290 -3.60 2.85 12.39
C ALA A 290 -3.01 2.03 13.55
N ALA A 291 -2.29 0.95 13.23
CA ALA A 291 -1.66 0.05 14.19
C ALA A 291 -0.13 0.27 14.28
N ALA A 292 0.51 -0.41 15.23
CA ALA A 292 1.97 -0.44 15.33
C ALA A 292 2.58 -1.34 14.24
N GLY A 293 3.83 -1.07 13.89
CA GLY A 293 4.63 -1.92 13.00
C GLY A 293 5.09 -3.22 13.67
N ALA A 294 5.77 -4.05 12.89
CA ALA A 294 6.18 -5.38 13.31
C ALA A 294 7.15 -5.36 14.49
N GLU A 295 6.90 -6.21 15.48
CA GLU A 295 7.70 -6.34 16.69
C GLU A 295 8.06 -7.80 16.98
N VAL A 296 9.11 -7.98 17.79
CA VAL A 296 9.49 -9.30 18.31
C VAL A 296 8.97 -9.39 19.73
N LEU A 297 8.12 -10.37 19.98
CA LEU A 297 7.62 -10.68 21.32
C LEU A 297 8.38 -11.90 21.83
N THR A 298 9.08 -11.73 22.96
CA THR A 298 9.68 -12.85 23.68
C THR A 298 8.71 -13.29 24.76
N ALA A 299 8.31 -14.57 24.74
CA ALA A 299 7.61 -15.14 25.88
C ALA A 299 8.50 -14.96 27.14
N PRO A 300 7.93 -14.63 28.30
CA PRO A 300 8.69 -14.69 29.54
C PRO A 300 9.24 -16.12 29.69
N PRO A 301 10.47 -16.28 30.23
CA PRO A 301 11.00 -17.61 30.51
C PRO A 301 9.96 -18.36 31.33
N ALA A 302 9.60 -19.57 30.90
CA ALA A 302 8.71 -20.43 31.67
C ALA A 302 9.30 -20.52 33.08
N GLY A 303 8.57 -19.99 34.05
CA GLY A 303 9.05 -19.89 35.42
C GLY A 303 9.56 -21.25 35.88
N THR A 304 10.77 -21.25 36.43
CA THR A 304 11.25 -22.30 37.32
C THR A 304 10.25 -22.42 38.47
N SER A 305 9.30 -23.34 38.34
CA SER A 305 8.51 -23.87 39.44
C SER A 305 9.37 -24.76 40.32
#